data_AF-A0A126ZEH7-F1
#
_entry.id   AF-A0A126ZEH7-F1
#
_cell.length_a   1.000
_cell.length_b   1.000
_cell.length_c   1.000
_cell.angle_alpha   90.00
_cell.angle_beta   90.00
_cell.angle_gamma   90.00
#
_symmetry.space_group_name_H-M   'P 1'
#
loop_
_entity.id
_entity.type
_entity.pdbx_description
1 polymer ?
#
loop_
_entity_poly.entity_id
_entity_poly.type
_entity_poly.pdbx_seq_one_letter_code
_entity_poly.pdbx_strand_id
1 'polypeptide(L)'
;MNRRSIARNVQKGFTLIELMIVVAIIGILAAVALPAYQDYIARAQATEAVSLAEGQRIAVLEKFTQDGTCATNADATTAKAAGTAVDTDITGKYVLKTTLGGTVNRTGFRRGQLV
;
A
#
# COMPACT_ATOMS: atom_id res chain seq x y z
N MET A 1 65.36 19.38 35.34
CA MET A 1 64.42 18.24 35.44
C MET A 1 63.08 18.65 34.86
N ASN A 2 62.71 18.13 33.69
CA ASN A 2 61.45 18.46 33.00
C ASN A 2 60.28 17.64 33.58
N ARG A 3 59.37 18.28 34.34
CA ARG A 3 58.06 17.69 34.66
C ARG A 3 57.07 18.01 33.54
N ARG A 4 56.91 17.10 32.57
CA ARG A 4 55.78 17.15 31.64
C ARG A 4 54.53 16.66 32.40
N SER A 5 53.67 17.60 32.83
CA SER A 5 52.37 17.27 33.40
C SER A 5 51.43 16.84 32.26
N ILE A 6 51.04 15.58 32.24
CA ILE A 6 49.99 15.08 31.34
C ILE A 6 48.65 15.52 31.93
N ALA A 7 47.98 16.48 31.28
CA ALA A 7 46.63 16.89 31.66
C ALA A 7 45.66 15.73 31.40
N ARG A 8 45.03 15.22 32.47
CA ARG A 8 43.94 14.24 32.34
C ARG A 8 42.70 14.95 31.79
N ASN A 9 42.30 14.59 30.57
CA ASN A 9 41.00 14.97 30.04
C ASN A 9 39.93 14.27 30.91
N VAL A 10 39.19 15.05 31.69
CA VAL A 10 38.03 14.55 32.44
C VAL A 10 36.93 14.28 31.42
N GLN A 11 36.63 13.01 31.15
CA GLN A 11 35.47 12.65 30.33
C GLN A 11 34.20 13.12 31.05
N LYS A 12 33.55 14.14 30.51
CA LYS A 12 32.20 14.55 30.94
C LYS A 12 31.22 13.51 30.40
N GLY A 13 30.71 12.65 31.28
CA GLY A 13 29.63 11.72 30.96
C GLY A 13 28.29 12.44 30.81
N PHE A 14 27.37 11.85 30.05
CA PHE A 14 25.99 12.29 29.93
C PHE A 14 25.27 12.10 31.27
N THR A 15 24.46 13.07 31.70
CA THR A 15 23.71 12.95 32.95
C THR A 15 22.43 12.14 32.74
N LEU A 16 21.97 11.41 33.76
CA LEU A 16 20.69 10.69 33.70
C LEU A 16 19.52 11.65 33.47
N ILE A 17 19.61 12.88 33.98
CA ILE A 17 18.57 13.89 33.82
C ILE A 17 18.45 14.37 32.37
N GLU A 18 19.57 14.54 31.65
CA GLU A 18 19.55 14.89 30.23
C GLU A 18 18.88 13.79 29.42
N LEU A 19 19.18 12.53 29.74
CA LEU A 19 18.59 11.39 29.05
C LEU A 19 17.08 11.28 29.31
N MET A 20 16.63 11.52 30.54
CA MET A 20 15.20 11.51 30.87
C MET A 20 14.40 12.56 30.10
N ILE A 21 14.94 13.78 29.95
CA ILE A 21 14.27 14.85 29.19
C ILE A 21 14.18 14.48 27.70
N VAL A 22 15.25 13.91 27.13
CA VAL A 22 15.25 13.47 25.74
C VAL A 22 14.17 12.42 25.49
N VAL A 23 14.07 11.40 26.36
CA VAL A 23 13.05 10.35 26.22
C VAL A 23 11.64 10.93 26.41
N ALA A 24 11.45 11.88 27.32
CA ALA A 24 10.16 12.54 27.51
C ALA A 24 9.70 13.29 26.24
N ILE A 25 10.61 14.02 25.59
CA ILE A 25 10.30 14.74 24.34
C ILE A 25 10.02 13.75 23.20
N ILE A 26 10.85 12.71 23.03
CA ILE A 26 10.63 11.67 22.01
C ILE A 26 9.30 10.95 22.25
N GLY A 27 8.92 10.71 23.51
CA GLY A 27 7.63 10.09 23.86
C GLY A 27 6.43 10.91 23.39
N ILE A 28 6.45 12.23 23.58
CA ILE A 28 5.38 13.14 23.10
C ILE A 28 5.34 13.14 21.57
N LEU A 29 6.49 13.26 20.91
CA LEU A 29 6.57 13.27 19.45
C LEU A 29 6.08 11.94 18.85
N ALA A 30 6.48 10.81 19.43
CA ALA A 30 6.07 9.49 18.98
C ALA A 30 4.56 9.27 19.13
N ALA A 31 3.96 9.75 20.22
CA ALA A 31 2.51 9.63 20.44
C ALA A 31 1.67 10.29 19.33
N VAL A 32 2.15 11.40 18.76
CA VAL A 32 1.48 12.09 17.64
C VAL A 32 1.91 11.55 16.28
N ALA A 33 3.20 11.22 16.12
CA ALA A 33 3.76 10.81 14.84
C ALA A 33 3.37 9.38 14.43
N LEU A 34 3.26 8.45 15.38
CA LEU A 34 2.91 7.06 15.10
C LEU A 34 1.54 6.89 14.43
N PRO A 35 0.43 7.44 14.95
CA PRO A 35 -0.87 7.29 14.29
C PRO A 35 -0.88 7.94 12.89
N ALA A 36 -0.29 9.13 12.74
CA ALA A 36 -0.20 9.81 11.44
C ALA A 36 0.61 9.01 10.41
N TYR A 37 1.70 8.34 10.84
CA TYR A 37 2.49 7.49 9.95
C TYR A 37 1.73 6.22 9.54
N GLN A 38 0.97 5.61 10.47
CA GLN A 38 0.10 4.47 10.16
C GLN A 38 -0.96 4.84 9.12
N ASP A 39 -1.62 6.00 9.27
CA ASP A 39 -2.59 6.50 8.30
C ASP A 39 -1.96 6.75 6.93
N TYR A 40 -0.73 7.28 6.89
CA TYR A 40 0.00 7.48 5.64
C TYR A 40 0.28 6.16 4.93
N ILE A 41 0.74 5.13 5.66
CA ILE A 41 0.96 3.80 5.08
C ILE A 41 -0.37 3.21 4.60
N ALA A 42 -1.45 3.29 5.39
CA ALA A 42 -2.76 2.78 4.99
C ALA A 42 -3.27 3.44 3.70
N ARG A 43 -3.08 4.76 3.54
CA ARG A 43 -3.41 5.46 2.28
C ARG A 43 -2.54 4.99 1.13
N ALA A 44 -1.23 4.80 1.34
CA ALA A 44 -0.35 4.27 0.31
C ALA A 44 -0.76 2.87 -0.15
N GLN A 45 -1.15 2.00 0.79
CA GLN A 45 -1.70 0.66 0.51
C GLN A 45 -2.98 0.74 -0.34
N ALA A 46 -3.90 1.63 0.04
CA ALA A 46 -5.16 1.82 -0.70
C ALA A 46 -4.91 2.36 -2.12
N THR A 47 -4.02 3.34 -2.28
CA THR A 47 -3.66 3.90 -3.60
C THR A 47 -3.01 2.85 -4.50
N GLU A 48 -2.14 2.00 -3.95
CA GLU A 48 -1.55 0.89 -4.72
C GLU A 48 -2.64 -0.09 -5.20
N ALA A 49 -3.55 -0.50 -4.32
CA ALA A 49 -4.64 -1.40 -4.66
C ALA A 49 -5.54 -0.82 -5.78
N VAL A 50 -5.86 0.47 -5.71
CA VAL A 50 -6.62 1.15 -6.76
C VAL A 50 -5.83 1.20 -8.06
N SER A 51 -4.54 1.52 -8.02
CA SER A 51 -3.69 1.59 -9.23
C SER A 51 -3.59 0.24 -9.94
N LEU A 52 -3.42 -0.86 -9.20
CA LEU A 52 -3.40 -2.21 -9.76
C LEU A 52 -4.75 -2.59 -10.38
N ALA A 53 -5.86 -2.24 -9.72
CA ALA A 53 -7.20 -2.48 -10.25
C ALA A 53 -7.50 -1.65 -11.51
N GLU A 54 -7.08 -0.38 -11.54
CA GLU A 54 -7.21 0.49 -12.71
C GLU A 54 -6.46 -0.04 -13.93
N GLY A 55 -5.29 -0.66 -13.72
CA GLY A 55 -4.53 -1.33 -14.78
C GLY A 55 -5.33 -2.43 -15.49
N GLN A 56 -6.32 -3.05 -14.84
CA GLN A 56 -7.16 -4.10 -15.41
C GLN A 56 -8.45 -3.59 -16.07
N ARG A 57 -8.74 -2.29 -15.98
CA ARG A 57 -10.02 -1.72 -16.44
C ARG A 57 -10.28 -1.96 -17.93
N ILE A 58 -9.26 -1.86 -18.77
CA ILE A 58 -9.39 -2.03 -20.23
C ILE A 58 -9.78 -3.47 -20.57
N ALA A 59 -9.09 -4.45 -19.98
CA ALA A 59 -9.37 -5.87 -20.14
C ALA A 59 -10.81 -6.23 -19.70
N VAL A 60 -11.26 -5.69 -18.56
CA VAL A 60 -12.64 -5.88 -18.08
C VAL A 60 -13.66 -5.28 -19.05
N LEU A 61 -13.40 -4.07 -19.57
CA LEU A 61 -14.31 -3.37 -20.50
C LEU A 61 -14.41 -4.08 -21.85
N GLU A 62 -13.29 -4.58 -22.37
CA GLU A 62 -13.26 -5.34 -23.62
C GLU A 62 -14.10 -6.62 -23.50
N LYS A 63 -13.87 -7.42 -22.44
CA LYS A 63 -14.62 -8.64 -22.19
C LYS A 63 -16.11 -8.37 -22.01
N PHE A 64 -16.44 -7.31 -21.28
CA PHE A 64 -17.83 -6.91 -21.07
C PHE A 64 -18.52 -6.49 -22.37
N THR A 65 -17.81 -5.83 -23.28
CA THR A 65 -18.36 -5.42 -24.58
C THR A 65 -18.58 -6.61 -25.51
N GLN A 66 -17.72 -7.63 -25.44
CA GLN A 66 -17.81 -8.84 -26.27
C GLN A 66 -18.92 -9.78 -25.80
N ASP A 67 -18.92 -10.16 -24.51
CA ASP A 67 -19.76 -11.26 -24.01
C ASP A 67 -20.89 -10.79 -23.08
N GLY A 68 -20.88 -9.52 -22.66
CA GLY A 68 -21.86 -8.97 -21.71
C GLY A 68 -21.68 -9.47 -20.28
N THR A 69 -20.57 -10.13 -19.97
CA THR A 69 -20.18 -10.63 -18.64
C THR A 69 -18.91 -9.93 -18.16
N CYS A 70 -18.78 -9.69 -16.86
CA CYS A 70 -17.50 -9.21 -16.33
C CYS A 70 -16.42 -10.28 -16.48
N ALA A 71 -15.19 -9.82 -16.75
CA ALA A 71 -14.00 -10.65 -16.70
C ALA A 71 -13.77 -11.21 -15.30
N THR A 72 -13.31 -12.46 -15.24
CA THR A 72 -12.72 -13.09 -14.06
C THR A 72 -11.29 -13.49 -14.38
N ASN A 73 -10.44 -13.59 -13.36
CA ASN A 73 -9.03 -13.98 -13.50
C ASN A 73 -8.56 -14.92 -12.39
N ALA A 74 -9.48 -15.69 -11.81
CA ALA A 74 -9.19 -16.62 -10.71
C ALA A 74 -8.30 -17.79 -11.14
N ASP A 75 -8.23 -18.07 -12.45
CA ASP A 75 -7.36 -19.09 -13.03
C ASP A 75 -6.78 -18.63 -14.38
N ALA A 76 -5.79 -19.37 -14.90
CA ALA A 76 -5.14 -19.06 -16.18
C ALA A 76 -6.09 -19.07 -17.38
N THR A 77 -7.19 -19.80 -17.31
CA THR A 77 -8.14 -19.94 -18.43
C THR A 77 -9.02 -18.71 -18.53
N THR A 78 -9.58 -18.29 -17.41
CA THR A 78 -10.40 -17.08 -17.25
C THR A 78 -9.58 -15.82 -17.47
N ALA A 79 -8.36 -15.76 -16.91
CA ALA A 79 -7.43 -14.65 -17.12
C ALA A 79 -7.08 -14.48 -18.61
N LYS A 80 -6.74 -15.58 -19.30
CA LYS A 80 -6.46 -15.56 -20.75
C LYS A 80 -7.67 -15.13 -21.56
N ALA A 81 -8.87 -15.62 -21.22
CA ALA A 81 -10.12 -15.23 -21.88
C ALA A 81 -10.51 -13.77 -21.66
N ALA A 82 -9.96 -13.14 -20.61
CA ALA A 82 -10.12 -11.73 -20.28
C ALA A 82 -8.95 -10.85 -20.74
N GLY A 83 -7.88 -11.40 -21.33
CA GLY A 83 -6.71 -10.63 -21.74
C GLY A 83 -5.90 -10.04 -20.59
N THR A 84 -5.93 -10.70 -19.42
CA THR A 84 -5.26 -10.27 -18.18
C THR A 84 -4.39 -11.39 -17.60
N ALA A 85 -3.62 -11.09 -16.56
CA ALA A 85 -2.88 -12.07 -15.77
C ALA A 85 -3.76 -12.69 -14.68
N VAL A 86 -3.34 -13.85 -14.16
CA VAL A 86 -4.03 -14.52 -13.04
C VAL A 86 -3.98 -13.62 -11.80
N ASP A 87 -5.00 -13.69 -10.93
CA ASP A 87 -5.12 -12.81 -9.77
C ASP A 87 -3.87 -12.82 -8.87
N THR A 88 -3.22 -13.98 -8.74
CA THR A 88 -1.96 -14.18 -8.01
C THR A 88 -0.73 -13.53 -8.64
N ASP A 89 -0.79 -13.18 -9.92
CA ASP A 89 0.32 -12.54 -10.64
C ASP A 89 0.22 -11.01 -10.62
N ILE A 90 -0.98 -10.48 -10.37
CA ILE A 90 -1.23 -9.04 -10.24
C ILE A 90 -1.04 -8.64 -8.77
N THR A 91 0.23 -8.45 -8.43
CA THR A 91 0.67 -8.16 -7.06
C THR A 91 1.39 -6.83 -6.95
N GLY A 92 1.44 -6.31 -5.72
CA GLY A 92 2.15 -5.09 -5.35
C GLY A 92 2.90 -5.28 -4.04
N LYS A 93 3.58 -4.23 -3.60
CA LYS A 93 4.29 -4.21 -2.30
C LYS A 93 3.35 -4.49 -1.13
N TYR A 94 2.10 -4.01 -1.20
CA TYR A 94 1.09 -4.17 -0.17
C TYR A 94 -0.14 -4.98 -0.63
N VAL A 95 -0.17 -5.45 -1.87
CA VAL A 95 -1.31 -6.16 -2.47
C VAL A 95 -0.88 -7.57 -2.87
N LEU A 96 -1.47 -8.58 -2.22
CA LEU A 96 -1.13 -9.98 -2.42
C LEU A 96 -1.73 -10.60 -3.68
N LYS A 97 -2.87 -10.08 -4.14
CA LYS A 97 -3.56 -10.50 -5.36
C LYS A 97 -4.61 -9.49 -5.77
N THR A 98 -4.92 -9.44 -7.07
CA THR A 98 -5.99 -8.60 -7.62
C THR A 98 -6.99 -9.47 -8.36
N THR A 99 -8.10 -9.78 -7.71
CA THR A 99 -9.16 -10.60 -8.30
C THR A 99 -10.18 -9.74 -9.06
N LEU A 100 -10.45 -10.10 -10.30
CA LEU A 100 -11.53 -9.59 -11.12
C LEU A 100 -12.76 -10.48 -10.94
N GLY A 101 -13.92 -9.85 -10.76
CA GLY A 101 -15.19 -10.57 -10.64
C GLY A 101 -16.37 -9.63 -10.47
N GLY A 102 -17.57 -10.21 -10.59
CA GLY A 102 -18.84 -9.49 -10.48
C GLY A 102 -19.84 -9.96 -11.53
N THR A 103 -21.13 -9.89 -11.20
CA THR A 103 -22.21 -10.09 -12.18
C THR A 103 -22.89 -8.74 -12.38
N VAL A 104 -22.70 -8.09 -13.53
CA VAL A 104 -23.55 -6.95 -13.88
C VAL A 104 -24.88 -7.53 -14.34
N ASN A 105 -25.95 -7.23 -13.61
CA ASN A 105 -27.28 -7.56 -14.08
C ASN A 105 -27.58 -6.71 -15.32
N ARG A 106 -27.73 -7.33 -16.49
CA ARG A 106 -27.97 -6.67 -17.79
C ARG A 106 -29.33 -5.94 -17.88
N THR A 107 -30.05 -5.79 -16.77
CA THR A 107 -31.36 -5.14 -16.70
C THR A 107 -31.28 -3.61 -16.78
N GLY A 108 -30.12 -2.98 -16.57
CA GLY A 108 -30.01 -1.51 -16.52
C GLY A 108 -29.48 -0.80 -17.77
N PHE A 109 -28.81 -1.51 -18.69
CA PHE A 109 -28.15 -0.85 -19.83
C PHE A 109 -28.10 -1.77 -21.06
N ARG A 110 -29.26 -2.04 -21.66
CA ARG A 110 -29.31 -2.61 -23.01
C ARG A 110 -29.27 -1.46 -24.01
N ARG A 111 -28.28 -1.45 -24.90
CA ARG A 111 -28.25 -0.54 -26.05
C ARG A 111 -29.62 -0.59 -26.75
N GLY A 112 -30.36 0.53 -26.70
CA GLY A 112 -31.63 0.68 -27.41
C GLY A 112 -32.89 0.24 -26.67
N GLN A 113 -32.83 -0.09 -25.37
CA GLN A 113 -34.05 -0.32 -24.60
C GLN A 113 -33.93 0.38 -23.24
N LEU A 114 -34.47 1.61 -23.18
CA LEU A 114 -34.89 2.21 -21.91
C LEU A 114 -35.99 1.32 -21.32
N VAL A 115 -35.88 1.03 -20.02
CA VAL A 115 -37.08 0.75 -19.21
C VAL A 115 -37.88 2.05 -19.15
#